data_AF-A0A839Y192-F1
#
_entry.id   AF-A0A839Y192-F1
#
_cell.length_a   1.000
_cell.length_b   1.000
_cell.length_c   1.000
_cell.angle_alpha   90.00
_cell.angle_beta   90.00
_cell.angle_gamma   90.00
#
_symmetry.space_group_name_H-M   'P 1'
#
loop_
_entity.id
_entity.type
_entity.pdbx_description
1 polymer ?
#
loop_
_entity_poly.entity_id
_entity_poly.type
_entity_poly.pdbx_seq_one_letter_code
_entity_poly.pdbx_strand_id
1 'polypeptide(L)'
;CYLQATEDTRTISVTIEKQQVSVLAERLSSLLEEIASRFDAEVPEEAPDELVDNEPLSVPVEEEFRVGTMGLGWDAESQAVVVELLAVTEGEVDETVVLDDTEEGPDAVRVFLSPPAARAFASRADRVVGAGRKPCPLCGEPLDPAGHICPRQNGYRRDSELTDES
;
A
#
# COMPACT_ATOMS: atom_id res chain seq x y z
N CYS A 1 -4.19 7.92 -9.15
CA CYS A 1 -4.10 8.19 -7.70
C CYS A 1 -2.79 8.91 -7.43
N TYR A 2 -2.58 9.43 -6.23
CA TYR A 2 -1.30 10.04 -5.84
C TYR A 2 -0.67 9.21 -4.73
N LEU A 3 0.65 9.11 -4.76
CA LEU A 3 1.48 8.61 -3.66
C LEU A 3 2.34 9.78 -3.18
N GLN A 4 2.35 9.99 -1.86
CA GLN A 4 3.17 11.03 -1.24
C GLN A 4 4.27 10.41 -0.39
N ALA A 5 5.48 10.95 -0.52
CA ALA A 5 6.60 10.68 0.36
C ALA A 5 6.97 12.00 1.05
N THR A 6 7.19 11.96 2.36
CA THR A 6 7.55 13.15 3.15
C THR A 6 8.82 12.89 3.95
N GLU A 7 9.77 13.80 3.84
CA GLU A 7 10.98 13.88 4.66
C GLU A 7 11.06 15.30 5.24
N ASP A 8 11.09 15.42 6.57
CA ASP A 8 11.03 16.68 7.30
C ASP A 8 9.88 17.59 6.84
N THR A 9 10.20 18.64 6.07
CA THR A 9 9.23 19.62 5.55
C THR A 9 9.00 19.49 4.04
N ARG A 10 9.63 18.49 3.39
CA ARG A 10 9.52 18.29 1.95
C ARG A 10 8.59 17.11 1.67
N THR A 11 7.49 17.39 0.98
CA THR A 11 6.58 16.37 0.46
C THR A 11 6.71 16.32 -1.05
N ILE A 12 6.88 15.11 -1.58
CA ILE A 12 6.87 14.83 -3.02
C ILE A 12 5.59 14.07 -3.33
N SER A 13 4.89 14.44 -4.41
CA SER A 13 3.71 13.71 -4.87
C SER A 13 3.94 13.17 -6.29
N VAL A 14 3.72 11.88 -6.48
CA VAL A 14 3.78 11.23 -7.80
C VAL A 14 2.42 10.64 -8.17
N THR A 15 2.09 10.67 -9.46
CA THR A 15 0.89 10.00 -9.97
C THR A 15 1.16 8.52 -10.16
N ILE A 16 0.32 7.69 -9.57
CA ILE A 16 0.41 6.23 -9.61
C ILE A 16 -0.95 5.62 -9.95
N GLU A 17 -0.94 4.53 -10.70
CA GLU A 17 -2.15 3.77 -11.01
C GLU A 17 -2.64 2.97 -9.79
N LYS A 18 -3.96 2.76 -9.72
CA LYS A 18 -4.56 1.98 -8.63
C LYS A 18 -3.98 0.56 -8.57
N GLN A 19 -3.76 -0.07 -9.72
CA GLN A 19 -3.20 -1.40 -9.82
C GLN A 19 -1.73 -1.44 -9.35
N GLN A 20 -0.94 -0.42 -9.68
CA GLN A 20 0.43 -0.28 -9.18
C GLN A 20 0.46 -0.19 -7.65
N VAL A 21 -0.44 0.60 -7.04
CA VAL A 21 -0.55 0.65 -5.55
C VAL A 21 -0.87 -0.72 -4.95
N SER A 22 -1.78 -1.48 -5.56
CA SER A 22 -2.09 -2.86 -5.11
C SER A 22 -0.88 -3.78 -5.19
N VAL A 23 -0.17 -3.77 -6.33
CA VAL A 23 1.03 -4.60 -6.52
C VAL A 23 2.13 -4.20 -5.55
N LEU A 24 2.30 -2.90 -5.28
CA LEU A 24 3.28 -2.41 -4.33
C LEU A 24 2.98 -2.90 -2.90
N ALA A 25 1.72 -2.82 -2.46
CA ALA A 25 1.30 -3.29 -1.14
C ALA A 25 1.52 -4.81 -0.96
N GLU A 26 1.15 -5.60 -1.97
CA GLU A 26 1.35 -7.06 -1.98
C GLU A 26 2.84 -7.42 -1.91
N ARG A 27 3.65 -6.85 -2.82
CA ARG A 27 5.09 -7.12 -2.87
C ARG A 27 5.81 -6.68 -1.60
N LEU A 28 5.41 -5.56 -1.02
CA LEU A 28 5.99 -5.06 0.22
C LEU A 28 5.64 -6.00 1.39
N SER A 29 4.42 -6.53 1.46
CA SER A 29 4.03 -7.53 2.46
C SER A 29 4.84 -8.82 2.32
N SER A 30 5.02 -9.34 1.10
CA SER A 30 5.85 -10.52 0.85
C SER A 30 7.32 -10.29 1.17
N LEU A 31 7.87 -9.11 0.85
CA LEU A 31 9.24 -8.76 1.22
C LEU A 31 9.43 -8.74 2.73
N LEU A 32 8.48 -8.17 3.47
CA LEU A 32 8.52 -8.12 4.94
C LEU A 32 8.55 -9.53 5.57
N GLU A 33 7.78 -10.47 5.03
CA GLU A 33 7.82 -11.88 5.46
C GLU A 33 9.16 -12.54 5.13
N GLU A 34 9.69 -12.28 3.93
CA GLU A 34 10.99 -12.79 3.51
C GLU A 34 12.11 -12.28 4.41
N ILE A 35 12.15 -10.98 4.73
CA ILE A 35 13.23 -10.43 5.56
C ILE A 35 13.15 -10.86 7.02
N ALA A 36 11.94 -11.02 7.56
CA ALA A 36 11.74 -11.57 8.89
C ALA A 36 12.29 -13.01 8.98
N SER A 37 12.04 -13.82 7.94
CA SER A 37 12.48 -15.22 7.92
C SER A 37 13.96 -15.41 7.60
N ARG A 38 14.57 -14.58 6.75
CA ARG A 38 15.95 -14.76 6.27
C ARG A 38 16.98 -13.91 6.99
N PHE A 39 16.61 -12.74 7.48
CA PHE A 39 17.54 -11.76 8.06
C PHE A 39 17.27 -11.48 9.54
N ASP A 40 16.33 -12.22 10.18
CA ASP A 40 15.92 -12.02 11.58
C ASP A 40 15.53 -10.56 11.87
N ALA A 41 15.00 -9.87 10.86
CA ALA A 41 14.59 -8.48 10.98
C ALA A 41 13.36 -8.35 11.88
N GLU A 42 13.35 -7.35 12.76
CA GLU A 42 12.20 -7.04 13.60
C GLU A 42 11.07 -6.46 12.75
N VAL A 43 10.17 -7.33 12.29
CA VAL A 43 9.00 -6.99 11.50
C VAL A 43 7.73 -7.26 12.32
N PRO A 44 6.90 -6.24 12.60
CA PRO A 44 5.66 -6.46 13.29
C PRO A 44 4.63 -7.16 12.37
N GLU A 45 3.82 -8.03 12.95
CA GLU A 45 2.72 -8.71 12.23
C GLU A 45 1.68 -7.71 11.72
N GLU A 46 1.40 -6.68 12.52
CA GLU A 46 0.44 -5.61 12.22
C GLU A 46 1.12 -4.23 12.24
N ALA A 47 0.49 -3.23 11.63
CA ALA A 47 0.98 -1.86 11.67
C ALA A 47 0.91 -1.30 13.10
N PRO A 48 2.01 -0.77 13.68
CA PRO A 48 1.95 -0.13 14.99
C PRO A 48 1.00 1.08 14.96
N ASP A 49 0.19 1.26 16.00
CA ASP A 49 -0.84 2.32 16.07
C ASP A 49 -0.28 3.73 15.80
N GLU A 50 0.95 4.01 16.24
CA GLU A 50 1.62 5.30 16.05
C GLU A 50 2.03 5.58 14.59
N LEU A 51 2.11 4.55 13.74
CA LEU A 51 2.46 4.66 12.32
C LEU A 51 1.23 4.53 11.41
N VAL A 52 0.04 4.28 11.97
CA VAL A 52 -1.19 4.18 11.19
C VAL A 52 -1.59 5.57 10.68
N ASP A 53 -1.30 5.83 9.40
CA ASP A 53 -1.71 7.04 8.70
C ASP A 53 -3.11 6.86 8.08
N ASN A 54 -4.07 7.69 8.54
CA ASN A 54 -5.41 7.82 7.94
C ASN A 54 -5.69 9.25 7.45
N GLU A 55 -4.68 10.12 7.45
CA GLU A 55 -4.82 11.51 7.07
C GLU A 55 -5.06 11.63 5.55
N PRO A 56 -5.74 12.70 5.09
CA PRO A 56 -5.82 12.98 3.66
C PRO A 56 -4.44 13.31 3.08
N LEU A 57 -4.34 13.37 1.74
CA LEU A 57 -3.14 13.89 1.09
C LEU A 57 -2.85 15.32 1.57
N SER A 58 -1.56 15.63 1.74
CA SER A 58 -1.10 16.99 2.02
C SER A 58 -1.38 17.90 0.83
N VAL A 59 -1.87 19.10 1.12
CA VAL A 59 -2.24 20.11 0.10
C VAL A 59 -1.24 21.28 0.07
N PRO A 60 -0.89 21.82 -1.10
CA PRO A 60 -1.37 21.42 -2.44
C PRO A 60 -0.76 20.10 -2.92
N VAL A 61 -1.51 19.34 -3.73
CA VAL A 61 -0.99 18.14 -4.40
C VAL A 61 -0.46 18.57 -5.76
N GLU A 62 0.85 18.67 -5.86
CA GLU A 62 1.57 19.00 -7.09
C GLU A 62 2.27 17.75 -7.61
N GLU A 63 1.94 17.36 -8.86
CA GLU A 63 2.50 16.18 -9.50
C GLU A 63 3.93 16.46 -9.96
N GLU A 64 4.89 15.67 -9.49
CA GLU A 64 6.25 15.70 -10.02
C GLU A 64 6.34 14.89 -11.32
N PHE A 65 5.86 13.64 -11.31
CA PHE A 65 5.81 12.78 -12.50
C PHE A 65 4.80 11.63 -12.33
N ARG A 66 4.56 10.90 -13.43
CA ARG A 66 3.78 9.67 -13.45
C ARG A 66 4.68 8.44 -13.34
N VAL A 67 4.40 7.56 -12.38
CA VAL A 67 5.14 6.32 -12.14
C VAL A 67 4.92 5.34 -13.30
N GLY A 68 6.03 4.91 -13.92
CA GLY A 68 6.06 3.81 -14.88
C GLY A 68 6.51 2.52 -14.22
N THR A 69 7.71 2.53 -13.66
CA THR A 69 8.36 1.35 -13.06
C THR A 69 8.47 1.50 -11.55
N MET A 70 8.32 0.38 -10.82
CA MET A 70 8.50 0.34 -9.37
C MET A 70 9.54 -0.73 -9.00
N GLY A 71 10.54 -0.31 -8.25
CA GLY A 71 11.53 -1.16 -7.59
C GLY A 71 11.20 -1.36 -6.12
N LEU A 72 11.54 -2.53 -5.58
CA LEU A 72 11.40 -2.84 -4.17
C LEU A 72 12.58 -3.71 -3.73
N GLY A 73 13.23 -3.35 -2.62
CA GLY A 73 14.38 -4.07 -2.08
C GLY A 73 14.52 -3.95 -0.57
N TRP A 74 15.45 -4.73 -0.02
CA TRP A 74 15.89 -4.66 1.37
C TRP A 74 17.35 -4.27 1.41
N ASP A 75 17.67 -3.20 2.11
CA ASP A 75 19.04 -2.84 2.46
C ASP A 75 19.38 -3.39 3.85
N ALA A 76 20.24 -4.40 3.88
CA ALA A 76 20.66 -5.04 5.12
C ALA A 76 21.61 -4.16 5.96
N GLU A 77 22.31 -3.21 5.35
CA GLU A 77 23.22 -2.32 6.06
C GLU A 77 22.46 -1.28 6.88
N SER A 78 21.47 -0.62 6.29
CA SER A 78 20.61 0.35 6.99
C SER A 78 19.36 -0.26 7.65
N GLN A 79 19.13 -1.57 7.47
CA GLN A 79 17.92 -2.27 7.89
C GLN A 79 16.63 -1.59 7.41
N ALA A 80 16.60 -1.20 6.13
CA ALA A 80 15.50 -0.46 5.53
C ALA A 80 14.91 -1.18 4.31
N VAL A 81 13.59 -1.10 4.16
CA VAL A 81 12.89 -1.40 2.92
C VAL A 81 13.08 -0.21 1.98
N VAL A 82 13.58 -0.47 0.78
CA VAL A 82 13.79 0.53 -0.25
C VAL A 82 12.67 0.42 -1.27
N VAL A 83 11.89 1.48 -1.44
CA VAL A 83 10.87 1.62 -2.49
C VAL A 83 11.39 2.61 -3.51
N GLU A 84 11.41 2.21 -4.78
CA GLU A 84 11.85 3.06 -5.87
C GLU A 84 10.74 3.24 -6.89
N LEU A 85 10.48 4.48 -7.28
CA LEU A 85 9.44 4.86 -8.24
C LEU A 85 10.11 5.64 -9.37
N LEU A 86 10.10 5.09 -10.58
CA LEU A 86 10.67 5.73 -11.76
C LEU A 86 9.57 6.28 -12.66
N ALA A 87 9.81 7.45 -13.25
CA ALA A 87 8.90 8.07 -14.19
C ALA A 87 8.70 7.19 -15.44
N VAL A 88 7.52 7.31 -16.04
CA VAL A 88 7.22 6.68 -17.32
C VAL A 88 8.10 7.30 -18.42
N THR A 89 8.74 6.45 -19.22
CA THR A 89 9.53 6.85 -20.39
C THR A 89 8.85 6.39 -21.67
N GLU A 90 9.06 7.11 -22.78
CA GLU A 90 8.49 6.76 -24.10
C GLU A 90 9.26 5.62 -24.82
N GLY A 91 10.31 5.05 -24.20
CA GLY A 91 11.10 3.92 -24.71
C GLY A 91 11.28 2.80 -23.67
N GLU A 92 11.69 1.61 -24.11
CA GLU A 92 12.04 0.48 -23.24
C GLU A 92 13.10 0.92 -22.22
N VAL A 93 12.74 0.93 -20.93
CA VAL A 93 13.69 1.17 -19.84
C VAL A 93 14.58 -0.07 -19.77
N ASP A 94 15.86 0.09 -20.10
CA ASP A 94 16.85 -0.95 -19.85
C ASP A 94 16.95 -1.15 -18.33
N GLU A 95 16.61 -2.35 -17.85
CA GLU A 95 16.62 -2.71 -16.43
C GLU A 95 18.00 -2.49 -15.77
N THR A 96 19.07 -2.39 -16.56
CA THR A 96 20.43 -2.11 -16.07
C THR A 96 20.67 -0.63 -15.73
N VAL A 97 19.88 0.30 -16.29
CA VAL A 97 19.99 1.75 -16.01
C VAL A 97 19.26 2.13 -14.72
N VAL A 98 18.31 1.30 -14.28
CA VAL A 98 17.55 1.47 -13.03
C VAL A 98 18.46 1.42 -11.78
N LEU A 99 19.63 0.79 -11.89
CA LEU A 99 20.56 0.57 -10.77
C LEU A 99 21.75 1.54 -10.74
N ASP A 100 21.89 2.42 -11.74
CA ASP A 100 23.01 3.35 -11.85
C ASP A 100 22.47 4.78 -11.67
N ASP A 101 22.87 5.48 -10.60
CA ASP A 101 22.57 6.90 -10.30
C ASP A 101 23.27 7.81 -11.34
N THR A 102 23.08 7.53 -12.63
CA THR A 102 23.57 8.34 -13.73
C THR A 102 22.63 9.53 -13.93
N GLU A 103 23.19 10.69 -14.26
CA GLU A 103 22.42 11.90 -14.62
C GLU A 103 21.56 11.72 -15.90
N GLU A 104 21.60 10.56 -16.55
CA GLU A 104 20.91 10.22 -17.79
C GLU A 104 19.70 9.27 -17.59
N GLY A 105 19.18 9.14 -16.36
CA GLY A 105 17.99 8.34 -16.03
C GLY A 105 16.67 9.12 -16.02
N PRO A 106 15.51 8.42 -16.02
CA PRO A 106 14.22 9.05 -15.77
C PRO A 106 14.13 9.62 -14.36
N ASP A 107 13.23 10.57 -14.13
CA ASP A 107 12.96 11.09 -12.79
C ASP A 107 12.61 9.94 -11.83
N ALA A 108 13.23 9.92 -10.66
CA ALA A 108 13.08 8.84 -9.70
C ALA A 108 12.88 9.37 -8.28
N VAL A 109 12.08 8.64 -7.50
CA VAL A 109 11.94 8.83 -6.06
C VAL A 109 12.30 7.52 -5.39
N ARG A 110 13.29 7.57 -4.49
CA ARG A 110 13.71 6.45 -3.66
C ARG A 110 13.37 6.74 -2.20
N VAL A 111 12.59 5.87 -1.58
CA VAL A 111 12.10 6.02 -0.19
C VAL A 111 12.65 4.87 0.63
N PHE A 112 13.26 5.19 1.77
CA PHE A 112 13.73 4.23 2.76
C PHE A 112 12.72 4.18 3.90
N LEU A 113 12.18 2.99 4.16
CA LEU A 113 11.18 2.76 5.20
C LEU A 113 11.73 1.77 6.21
N SER A 114 11.55 2.06 7.50
CA SER A 114 11.70 1.02 8.52
C SER A 114 10.68 -0.10 8.27
N PRO A 115 10.95 -1.35 8.66
CA PRO A 115 9.98 -2.44 8.49
C PRO A 115 8.59 -2.15 9.08
N PRO A 116 8.46 -1.52 10.26
CA PRO A 116 7.15 -1.10 10.78
C PRO A 116 6.44 -0.04 9.92
N ALA A 117 7.16 0.94 9.38
CA ALA A 117 6.60 1.95 8.49
C ALA A 117 6.15 1.36 7.16
N ALA A 118 6.93 0.41 6.63
CA ALA A 118 6.58 -0.35 5.45
C ALA A 118 5.29 -1.16 5.68
N ARG A 119 5.16 -1.86 6.82
CA ARG A 119 3.93 -2.58 7.21
C ARG A 119 2.71 -1.65 7.27
N ALA A 120 2.88 -0.47 7.88
CA ALA A 120 1.83 0.54 7.95
C ALA A 120 1.40 1.05 6.57
N PHE A 121 2.37 1.31 5.68
CA PHE A 121 2.10 1.72 4.31
C PHE A 121 1.31 0.65 3.54
N ALA A 122 1.73 -0.62 3.57
CA ALA A 122 1.01 -1.71 2.90
C ALA A 122 -0.44 -1.84 3.39
N SER A 123 -0.64 -1.83 4.72
CA SER A 123 -1.97 -1.91 5.33
C SER A 123 -2.88 -0.75 4.87
N ARG A 124 -2.35 0.48 4.84
CA ARG A 124 -3.09 1.64 4.34
C ARG A 124 -3.40 1.55 2.86
N ALA A 125 -2.42 1.14 2.04
CA ALA A 125 -2.57 1.00 0.60
C ALA A 125 -3.69 0.01 0.25
N ASP A 126 -3.77 -1.14 0.94
CA ASP A 126 -4.83 -2.12 0.78
C ASP A 126 -6.20 -1.53 1.12
N ARG A 127 -6.29 -0.78 2.23
CA ARG A 127 -7.53 -0.09 2.63
C ARG A 127 -7.96 0.95 1.61
N VAL A 128 -7.05 1.78 1.10
CA VAL A 128 -7.34 2.83 0.11
C VAL A 128 -7.77 2.22 -1.24
N VAL A 129 -7.07 1.19 -1.71
CA VAL A 129 -7.44 0.47 -2.93
C VAL A 129 -8.80 -0.22 -2.76
N GLY A 130 -9.02 -0.83 -1.59
CA GLY A 130 -10.26 -1.50 -1.19
C GLY A 130 -11.45 -0.55 -1.05
N ALA A 131 -11.24 0.68 -0.56
CA ALA A 131 -12.30 1.68 -0.37
C ALA A 131 -12.95 2.17 -1.68
N GLY A 132 -12.32 1.94 -2.83
CA GLY A 132 -12.97 2.12 -4.13
C GLY A 132 -14.03 1.05 -4.46
N ARG A 133 -14.20 0.02 -3.62
CA ARG A 133 -15.27 -0.97 -3.72
C ARG A 133 -16.52 -0.40 -3.05
N LYS A 134 -17.72 -0.81 -3.51
CA LYS A 134 -18.96 -0.41 -2.83
C LYS A 134 -18.87 -0.83 -1.36
N PRO A 135 -19.09 0.08 -0.40
CA PRO A 135 -19.13 -0.30 1.01
C PRO A 135 -20.33 -1.22 1.27
N CYS A 136 -20.17 -2.15 2.20
CA CYS A 136 -21.26 -2.99 2.67
C CYS A 136 -22.36 -2.09 3.25
N PRO A 137 -23.62 -2.20 2.79
CA PRO A 137 -24.72 -1.36 3.28
C PRO A 137 -25.05 -1.62 4.76
N LEU A 138 -24.50 -2.68 5.35
CA LEU A 138 -24.75 -3.06 6.73
C LEU A 138 -23.65 -2.58 7.66
N CYS A 139 -22.37 -2.85 7.40
CA CYS A 139 -21.26 -2.49 8.31
C CYS A 139 -20.36 -1.34 7.84
N GLY A 140 -20.41 -0.93 6.56
CA GLY A 140 -19.54 0.12 6.01
C GLY A 140 -18.19 -0.38 5.48
N GLU A 141 -17.81 -1.63 5.72
CA GLU A 141 -16.56 -2.22 5.23
C GLU A 141 -16.59 -2.50 3.71
N PRO A 142 -15.45 -2.48 3.00
CA PRO A 142 -15.38 -2.82 1.58
C PRO A 142 -15.91 -4.23 1.27
N LEU A 143 -16.73 -4.37 0.22
CA LEU A 143 -17.23 -5.68 -0.23
C LEU A 143 -16.12 -6.50 -0.92
N ASP A 144 -15.95 -7.77 -0.52
CA ASP A 144 -15.07 -8.73 -1.19
C ASP A 144 -15.73 -9.35 -2.44
N PRO A 145 -15.02 -9.53 -3.57
CA PRO A 145 -15.53 -10.20 -4.77
C PRO A 145 -15.95 -11.67 -4.55
N ALA A 146 -15.37 -12.40 -3.60
CA ALA A 146 -15.75 -13.77 -3.23
C ALA A 146 -16.95 -13.82 -2.26
N GLY A 147 -17.42 -12.66 -1.80
CA GLY A 147 -18.49 -12.51 -0.82
C GLY A 147 -17.98 -11.94 0.50
N HIS A 148 -18.63 -10.87 0.97
CA HIS A 148 -18.31 -10.25 2.26
C HIS A 148 -19.14 -10.88 3.38
N ILE A 149 -18.48 -11.47 4.38
CA ILE A 149 -19.13 -11.90 5.62
C ILE A 149 -19.27 -10.67 6.53
N CYS A 150 -20.48 -10.09 6.57
CA CYS A 150 -20.74 -8.91 7.38
C CYS A 150 -20.81 -9.27 8.87
N PRO A 151 -19.94 -8.69 9.74
CA PRO A 151 -20.01 -8.93 11.18
C PRO A 151 -21.38 -8.57 11.80
N ARG A 152 -22.10 -7.61 11.20
CA ARG A 152 -23.47 -7.24 11.60
C ARG A 152 -24.54 -8.25 11.20
N GLN A 153 -24.27 -9.15 10.25
CA GLN A 153 -25.16 -10.27 9.91
C GLN A 153 -24.94 -11.52 10.76
N ASN A 154 -23.79 -11.67 11.42
CA ASN A 154 -23.54 -12.80 12.34
C ASN A 154 -24.50 -12.84 13.56
N GLY A 155 -25.35 -11.83 13.74
CA GLY A 155 -26.42 -11.80 14.74
C GLY A 155 -27.83 -12.15 14.23
N TYR A 156 -28.06 -12.30 12.92
CA TYR A 156 -29.42 -12.52 12.39
C TYR A 156 -29.72 -14.02 12.19
N ARG A 157 -29.72 -14.80 13.27
CA ARG A 157 -30.60 -15.97 13.33
C ARG A 157 -31.99 -15.44 13.67
N ARG A 158 -32.94 -15.52 12.74
CA ARG A 158 -34.36 -15.35 13.08
C ARG A 158 -34.81 -16.55 13.90
N ASP A 159 -34.75 -16.40 15.22
CA ASP A 159 -35.76 -16.99 16.09
C ASP A 159 -36.97 -16.06 16.07
N SER A 160 -38.09 -16.55 15.55
CA SER A 160 -39.47 -16.08 15.78
C SER A 160 -40.40 -17.02 14.97
N GLU A 161 -40.77 -18.18 15.51
CA GLU A 161 -41.95 -18.43 16.37
C GLU A 161 -43.30 -18.50 15.63
N LEU A 162 -43.87 -19.71 15.61
CA LEU A 162 -45.24 -20.10 16.00
C LEU A 162 -46.42 -19.14 15.70
N THR A 163 -47.35 -19.56 14.83
CA THR A 163 -48.84 -19.54 14.98
C THR A 163 -49.46 -20.12 13.69
N ASP A 164 -49.96 -21.36 13.64
CA ASP A 164 -51.27 -21.89 14.07
C ASP A 164 -52.39 -21.79 13.01
N GLU A 165 -53.08 -22.93 12.82
CA GLU A 165 -54.41 -23.20 12.23
C GLU A 165 -54.70 -23.00 10.72
N SER A 166 -54.88 -24.11 9.99
CA SER A 166 -56.22 -24.65 9.61
C SER A 166 -56.10 -25.99 8.86
#